data_AF-A0A938W6Z5-F1
#
_entry.id   AF-A0A938W6Z5-F1
#
_cell.length_a   1.000
_cell.length_b   1.000
_cell.length_c   1.000
_cell.angle_alpha   90.00
_cell.angle_beta   90.00
_cell.angle_gamma   90.00
#
_symmetry.space_group_name_H-M   'P 1'
#
loop_
_entity.id
_entity.type
_entity.pdbx_description
1 polymer ?
#
loop_
_entity_poly.entity_id
_entity_poly.type
_entity_poly.pdbx_seq_one_letter_code
_entity_poly.pdbx_strand_id
1 'polypeptide(L)'
;MALSSSEIRDLQLAIADRLYIQIGGWHLYLGDAGLAEALAIECAARLDQGADVCARQALEAVQVPIGGGSSKLPLARLVPAGQLQDLEELLSQHS
;
A
#
# COMPACT_ATOMS: atom_id res chain seq x y z
N MET A 1 15.90 0.75 10.21
CA MET A 1 15.29 0.23 11.44
C MET A 1 14.07 -0.58 11.05
N ALA A 2 13.92 -1.81 11.55
CA ALA A 2 12.70 -2.58 11.29
C ALA A 2 11.58 -2.08 12.22
N LEU A 3 10.40 -1.78 11.65
CA LEU A 3 9.22 -1.43 12.44
C LEU A 3 8.83 -2.58 13.38
N SER A 4 8.41 -2.26 14.60
CA SER A 4 7.78 -3.20 15.52
C SER A 4 6.42 -3.68 15.00
N SER A 5 5.90 -4.78 15.55
CA SER A 5 4.58 -5.29 15.17
C SER A 5 3.44 -4.31 15.45
N SER A 6 3.55 -3.49 16.50
CA SER A 6 2.61 -2.40 16.77
C SER A 6 2.67 -1.31 15.71
N GLU A 7 3.87 -0.88 15.31
CA GLU A 7 4.03 0.16 14.28
C GLU A 7 3.54 -0.31 12.91
N ILE A 8 3.77 -1.58 12.56
CA ILE A 8 3.22 -2.17 11.32
C ILE A 8 1.70 -2.18 11.36
N ARG A 9 1.10 -2.49 12.52
CA ARG A 9 -0.36 -2.46 12.70
C ARG A 9 -0.93 -1.04 12.58
N ASP A 10 -0.26 -0.05 13.16
CA ASP A 10 -0.69 1.35 13.06
C ASP A 10 -0.59 1.84 11.61
N LEU A 11 0.49 1.48 10.90
CA LEU A 11 0.65 1.73 9.48
C LEU A 11 -0.44 1.07 8.64
N GLN A 12 -0.76 -0.19 8.92
CA GLN A 12 -1.87 -0.91 8.27
C GLN A 12 -3.19 -0.17 8.44
N LEU A 13 -3.52 0.28 9.66
CA LEU A 13 -4.76 1.01 9.94
C LEU A 13 -4.79 2.36 9.20
N ALA A 14 -3.67 3.09 9.19
CA ALA A 14 -3.57 4.34 8.46
C ALA A 14 -3.74 4.16 6.94
N ILE A 15 -3.20 3.07 6.38
CA ILE A 15 -3.35 2.71 4.96
C ILE A 15 -4.79 2.29 4.64
N ALA A 16 -5.42 1.52 5.54
CA ALA A 16 -6.71 0.87 5.30
C ALA A 16 -7.82 1.85 4.89
N ASP A 17 -7.92 2.98 5.58
CA ASP A 17 -9.00 3.96 5.40
C ASP A 17 -8.62 5.14 4.50
N ARG A 18 -7.33 5.28 4.15
CA ARG A 18 -6.83 6.40 3.34
C ARG A 18 -6.64 6.04 1.87
N LEU A 19 -6.19 4.81 1.61
CA LEU A 19 -5.87 4.36 0.26
C LEU A 19 -6.97 3.45 -0.29
N TYR A 20 -7.21 3.52 -1.59
CA TYR A 20 -8.18 2.76 -2.35
C TYR A 20 -7.63 2.27 -3.70
N ILE A 21 -8.14 1.16 -4.20
CA ILE A 21 -7.99 0.82 -5.62
C ILE A 21 -9.14 1.45 -6.41
N GLN A 22 -8.88 1.82 -7.65
CA GLN A 22 -9.88 2.35 -8.57
C GLN A 22 -10.08 1.41 -9.75
N ILE A 23 -11.31 0.95 -9.93
CA ILE A 23 -11.69 0.05 -11.03
C ILE A 23 -13.01 0.56 -11.57
N GLY A 24 -13.12 0.74 -12.90
CA GLY A 24 -14.40 1.09 -13.53
C GLY A 24 -15.13 2.33 -12.95
N GLY A 25 -14.41 3.26 -12.32
CA GLY A 25 -14.96 4.47 -11.71
C GLY A 25 -15.40 4.37 -10.25
N TRP A 26 -15.32 3.19 -9.63
CA TRP A 26 -15.53 3.03 -8.19
C TRP A 26 -14.20 2.98 -7.42
N HIS A 27 -14.28 3.37 -6.15
CA HIS A 27 -13.18 3.31 -5.19
C HIS A 27 -13.45 2.20 -4.20
N LEU A 28 -12.48 1.33 -3.96
CA LEU A 28 -12.52 0.32 -2.89
C LEU A 28 -11.30 0.51 -2.00
N TYR A 29 -11.55 0.87 -0.74
CA TYR A 29 -10.49 1.11 0.23
C TYR A 29 -9.66 -0.16 0.49
N LEU A 30 -8.37 -0.01 0.76
CA LEU A 30 -7.46 -1.14 0.95
C LEU A 30 -7.80 -1.98 2.19
N GLY A 31 -8.47 -1.37 3.19
CA GLY A 31 -9.05 -2.08 4.32
C GLY A 31 -10.12 -3.07 3.87
N ASP A 32 -11.11 -2.59 3.12
CA ASP A 32 -12.19 -3.43 2.56
C ASP A 32 -11.69 -4.47 1.54
N ALA A 33 -10.64 -4.12 0.79
CA ALA A 33 -10.03 -5.02 -0.19
C ALA A 33 -9.15 -6.11 0.46
N GLY A 34 -8.83 -6.02 1.75
CA GLY A 34 -7.90 -6.92 2.43
C GLY A 34 -6.45 -6.78 1.95
N LEU A 35 -6.07 -5.61 1.44
CA LEU A 35 -4.74 -5.34 0.86
C LEU A 35 -3.86 -4.48 1.76
N ALA A 36 -4.43 -3.82 2.78
CA ALA A 36 -3.72 -2.88 3.63
C ALA A 36 -2.55 -3.53 4.42
N GLU A 37 -2.76 -4.74 4.95
CA GLU A 37 -1.73 -5.47 5.71
C GLU A 37 -0.52 -5.81 4.82
N ALA A 38 -0.78 -6.37 3.64
CA ALA A 38 0.28 -6.71 2.69
C ALA A 38 1.10 -5.48 2.31
N LEU A 39 0.44 -4.34 2.06
CA LEU A 39 1.13 -3.09 1.77
C LEU A 39 1.94 -2.58 2.95
N ALA A 40 1.39 -2.60 4.17
CA ALA A 40 2.10 -2.17 5.38
C ALA A 40 3.38 -2.97 5.63
N ILE A 41 3.33 -4.30 5.43
CA ILE A 41 4.50 -5.18 5.55
C ILE A 41 5.56 -4.83 4.51
N GLU A 42 5.17 -4.64 3.24
CA GLU A 42 6.12 -4.29 2.19
C GLU A 42 6.75 -2.90 2.42
N CYS A 43 5.98 -1.95 2.96
CA CYS A 43 6.50 -0.64 3.37
C CYS A 43 7.49 -0.74 4.55
N ALA A 44 7.14 -1.51 5.59
CA ALA A 44 8.02 -1.72 6.75
C ALA A 44 9.38 -2.30 6.37
N ALA A 45 9.41 -3.19 5.37
CA ALA A 45 10.63 -3.79 4.84
C ALA A 45 11.52 -2.81 4.05
N ARG A 46 11.00 -1.64 3.65
CA ARG A 46 11.68 -0.70 2.73
C ARG A 46 11.78 0.72 3.25
N LEU A 47 11.28 0.99 4.47
CA LEU A 47 11.20 2.34 5.03
C LEU A 47 12.56 3.06 5.08
N ASP A 48 13.63 2.30 5.31
CA ASP A 48 15.02 2.80 5.32
C ASP A 48 15.53 3.36 3.98
N GLN A 49 14.80 3.13 2.87
CA GLN A 49 15.15 3.62 1.54
C GLN A 49 14.60 5.03 1.25
N GLY A 50 13.86 5.61 2.19
CA GLY A 50 13.13 6.86 1.99
C GLY A 50 11.68 6.64 1.55
N ALA A 51 10.79 7.55 1.92
CA ALA A 51 9.34 7.42 1.74
C ALA A 51 8.92 7.26 0.26
N ASP A 52 9.58 7.98 -0.66
CA ASP A 52 9.29 7.94 -2.10
C ASP A 52 9.66 6.57 -2.71
N VAL A 53 10.86 6.09 -2.41
CA VAL A 53 11.36 4.80 -2.90
C VAL A 53 10.54 3.66 -2.29
N CYS A 54 10.26 3.75 -0.99
CA CYS A 54 9.46 2.80 -0.24
C CYS A 54 8.05 2.65 -0.84
N ALA A 55 7.33 3.76 -1.02
CA ALA A 55 5.98 3.76 -1.57
C ALA A 55 5.91 3.07 -2.93
N ARG A 56 6.80 3.46 -3.86
CA ARG A 56 6.82 2.93 -5.23
C ARG A 56 7.13 1.44 -5.25
N GLN A 57 8.15 1.02 -4.51
CA GLN A 57 8.55 -0.38 -4.49
C GLN A 57 7.54 -1.26 -3.77
N ALA A 58 6.94 -0.79 -2.67
CA ALA A 58 5.92 -1.54 -1.94
C ALA A 58 4.66 -1.74 -2.81
N LEU A 59 4.21 -0.71 -3.52
CA LEU A 59 3.07 -0.81 -4.45
C LEU A 59 3.34 -1.75 -5.64
N GLU A 60 4.58 -1.81 -6.15
CA GLU A 60 4.94 -2.77 -7.20
C GLU A 60 5.12 -4.20 -6.63
N ALA A 61 5.52 -4.36 -5.36
CA ALA A 61 5.70 -5.66 -4.72
C ALA A 61 4.38 -6.36 -4.38
N VAL A 62 3.36 -5.61 -3.96
CA VAL A 62 2.03 -6.18 -3.66
C VAL A 62 1.35 -6.63 -4.95
N GLN A 63 1.24 -7.95 -5.15
CA GLN A 63 0.60 -8.55 -6.32
C GLN A 63 -0.86 -8.91 -6.03
N VAL A 64 -1.79 -8.25 -6.71
CA VAL A 64 -3.23 -8.42 -6.53
C VAL A 64 -3.77 -9.43 -7.56
N PRO A 65 -4.40 -10.54 -7.14
CA PRO A 65 -5.05 -11.47 -8.06
C PRO A 65 -6.32 -10.86 -8.67
N ILE A 66 -6.49 -11.00 -9.98
CA ILE A 66 -7.63 -10.44 -10.73
C ILE A 66 -8.36 -11.56 -11.49
N GLY A 67 -9.65 -11.37 -11.77
CA GLY A 67 -10.44 -12.27 -12.62
C GLY A 67 -10.49 -13.71 -12.06
N GLY A 68 -10.75 -13.85 -10.75
CA GLY A 68 -10.75 -15.14 -10.07
C GLY A 68 -9.35 -15.74 -9.82
N GLY A 69 -8.29 -14.94 -9.94
CA GLY A 69 -6.90 -15.38 -9.76
C GLY A 69 -6.22 -15.91 -11.02
N SER A 70 -6.86 -15.75 -12.19
CA SER A 70 -6.30 -16.12 -13.50
C SER A 70 -5.07 -15.28 -13.89
N SER A 71 -4.94 -14.09 -13.31
CA SER A 71 -3.79 -13.20 -13.48
C SER A 71 -3.51 -12.41 -12.21
N LYS A 72 -2.34 -11.77 -12.15
CA LYS A 72 -1.97 -10.84 -11.09
C LYS A 72 -1.54 -9.52 -11.69
N LEU A 73 -1.87 -8.42 -11.01
CA LEU A 73 -1.37 -7.09 -11.31
C LEU A 73 -0.71 -6.50 -10.06
N PRO A 74 0.40 -5.75 -10.20
CA PRO A 74 0.93 -4.99 -9.08
C PRO A 74 -0.10 -3.95 -8.63
N LEU A 75 -0.17 -3.71 -7.32
CA LEU A 75 -1.06 -2.72 -6.71
C LEU A 75 -0.84 -1.32 -7.31
N ALA A 76 0.39 -1.01 -7.72
CA ALA A 76 0.75 0.20 -8.48
C ALA A 76 -0.08 0.45 -9.76
N ARG A 77 -0.72 -0.58 -10.33
CA ARG A 77 -1.59 -0.45 -11.52
C ARG A 77 -3.07 -0.28 -11.19
N LEU A 78 -3.44 -0.40 -9.92
CA LEU A 78 -4.80 -0.31 -9.43
C LEU A 78 -5.02 0.94 -8.57
N VAL A 79 -3.93 1.52 -8.04
CA VAL A 79 -3.96 2.73 -7.23
C VAL A 79 -3.77 3.97 -8.14
N PRO A 80 -4.65 4.98 -8.07
CA PRO A 80 -4.49 6.26 -8.76
C PRO A 80 -3.21 7.00 -8.36
N ALA A 81 -2.67 7.82 -9.28
CA ALA A 81 -1.43 8.56 -9.04
C ALA A 81 -1.48 9.48 -7.80
N GLY A 82 -2.62 10.10 -7.48
CA GLY A 82 -2.77 10.94 -6.29
C GLY A 82 -2.55 10.18 -4.98
N GLN A 83 -2.89 8.89 -4.95
CA GLN A 83 -2.71 8.07 -3.77
C GLN A 83 -1.29 7.58 -3.54
N LEU A 84 -0.47 7.52 -4.59
CA LEU A 84 0.96 7.33 -4.40
C LEU A 84 1.52 8.46 -3.55
N GLN A 85 1.13 9.71 -3.83
CA GLN A 85 1.55 10.87 -3.06
C GLN A 85 1.02 10.81 -1.61
N ASP A 86 -0.24 10.41 -1.41
CA ASP A 86 -0.78 10.18 -0.06
C ASP A 86 0.01 9.13 0.73
N LEU A 87 0.44 8.05 0.07
CA LEU A 87 1.27 7.02 0.69
C LEU A 87 2.67 7.56 1.02
N GLU A 88 3.30 8.31 0.12
CA GLU A 88 4.60 8.96 0.36
C GLU A 88 4.52 9.90 1.58
N GLU A 89 3.47 10.72 1.67
CA GLU A 89 3.23 11.60 2.82
C GLU A 89 3.01 10.81 4.11
N LEU A 90 2.20 9.76 4.09
CA LEU A 90 1.95 8.91 5.25
C LEU A 90 3.25 8.25 5.75
N LEU A 91 4.06 7.73 4.84
CA LEU A 91 5.32 7.07 5.19
C LEU A 91 6.37 8.06 5.72
N SER A 92 6.36 9.32 5.27
CA SER A 92 7.26 10.36 5.79
C SER A 92 7.03 10.68 7.28
N GLN A 93 5.86 10.35 7.82
CA GLN A 93 5.55 10.49 9.25
C GLN A 93 6.11 9.34 10.10
N HIS A 94 6.55 8.26 9.46
CA HIS A 94 7.05 7.03 10.09
C HIS A 94 8.55 6.78 9.84
N SER A 95 9.19 7.56 8.96
CA SER A 95 10.63 7.51 8.63
C SER A 95 11.48 8.33 9.59
#